data_AF-A0A024H898-F1
#
_entry.id   AF-A0A024H898-F1
#
_cell.length_a   1.000
_cell.length_b   1.000
_cell.length_c   1.000
_cell.angle_alpha   90.00
_cell.angle_beta   90.00
_cell.angle_gamma   90.00
#
_symmetry.space_group_name_H-M   'P 1'
#
loop_
_entity.id
_entity.type
_entity.pdbx_description
1 polymer ?
#
loop_
_entity_poly.entity_id
_entity_poly.type
_entity_poly.pdbx_seq_one_letter_code
_entity_poly.pdbx_strand_id
1 'polypeptide(L)'
;MRKLIPSGSLRGMLLPPTYGRHVTDSTEFTVLSVEIWSTGLVVNIQLASDGEPEPEIILQDHFGTEYSLCESATLGSRNLQVFTPSVPPGTRSLTVRSADDAHPRPVVTFAVPLMAVRDSLPEANDDGYREPPELRRPA
;
A
#
# COMPACT_ATOMS: atom_id res chain seq x y z
N MET A 1 -11.05 18.41 -7.27
CA MET A 1 -10.79 17.00 -6.89
C MET A 1 -9.28 16.78 -6.96
N ARG A 2 -8.60 16.71 -5.80
CA ARG A 2 -7.19 16.30 -5.76
C ARG A 2 -7.13 14.81 -6.06
N LYS A 3 -6.24 14.39 -6.97
CA LYS A 3 -6.01 12.98 -7.29
C LYS A 3 -5.32 12.33 -6.09
N LEU A 4 -6.09 11.66 -5.24
CA LEU A 4 -5.56 10.81 -4.16
C LEU A 4 -4.85 9.56 -4.65
N ILE A 5 -4.97 9.25 -5.94
CA ILE A 5 -4.23 8.15 -6.55
C ILE A 5 -2.77 8.56 -6.58
N PRO A 6 -1.87 7.83 -5.90
CA PRO A 6 -0.44 8.09 -5.98
C PRO A 6 -0.01 8.13 -7.45
N SER A 7 0.90 9.05 -7.79
CA SER A 7 1.55 9.01 -9.09
C SER A 7 2.27 7.67 -9.32
N GLY A 8 2.37 7.20 -10.55
CA GLY A 8 3.10 5.98 -10.88
C GLY A 8 2.24 4.72 -10.98
N SER A 9 2.86 3.55 -10.89
CA SER A 9 2.25 2.27 -11.25
C SER A 9 1.95 1.41 -10.04
N LEU A 10 0.73 0.84 -9.99
CA LEU A 10 0.35 -0.17 -9.00
C LEU A 10 1.16 -1.46 -9.23
N ARG A 11 1.92 -1.87 -8.21
CA ARG A 11 2.77 -3.08 -8.23
C ARG A 11 2.09 -4.28 -7.59
N GLY A 12 1.19 -4.06 -6.64
CA GLY A 12 0.44 -5.13 -5.98
C GLY A 12 -0.63 -4.60 -5.04
N MET A 13 -1.61 -5.44 -4.73
CA MET A 13 -2.63 -5.16 -3.73
C MET A 13 -2.59 -6.28 -2.69
N LEU A 14 -2.42 -5.91 -1.44
CA LEU A 14 -2.41 -6.81 -0.29
C LEU A 14 -3.81 -6.82 0.32
N LEU A 15 -4.38 -8.01 0.41
CA LEU A 15 -5.65 -8.24 1.08
C LEU A 15 -5.38 -8.85 2.45
N PRO A 16 -6.11 -8.43 3.49
CA PRO A 16 -5.84 -8.90 4.83
C PRO A 16 -6.32 -10.35 4.94
N PRO A 17 -5.54 -11.25 5.60
CA PRO A 17 -5.93 -12.65 5.76
C PRO A 17 -7.12 -12.81 6.73
N THR A 18 -7.33 -11.83 7.60
CA THR A 18 -8.44 -11.71 8.55
C THR A 18 -9.04 -10.30 8.47
N TYR A 19 -10.26 -10.11 8.96
CA TYR A 19 -10.83 -8.76 9.03
C TYR A 19 -9.99 -7.88 9.99
N GLY A 20 -9.26 -6.91 9.45
CA GLY A 20 -8.46 -5.94 10.20
C GLY A 20 -9.31 -4.86 10.84
N ARG A 21 -10.27 -5.27 11.69
CA ARG A 21 -11.20 -4.38 12.37
C ARG A 21 -10.60 -3.86 13.67
N HIS A 22 -10.70 -2.55 13.87
CA HIS A 22 -10.33 -1.82 15.07
C HIS A 22 -11.57 -1.13 15.63
N VAL A 23 -11.81 -1.28 16.93
CA VAL A 23 -12.95 -0.69 17.61
C VAL A 23 -12.49 -0.17 18.97
N THR A 24 -12.56 1.14 19.15
CA THR A 24 -12.36 1.84 20.43
C THR A 24 -13.52 2.80 20.67
N ASP A 25 -13.54 3.44 21.84
CA ASP A 25 -14.52 4.50 22.14
C ASP A 25 -14.30 5.75 21.26
N SER A 26 -13.10 5.91 20.67
CA SER A 26 -12.71 7.07 19.87
C SER A 26 -12.84 6.83 18.37
N THR A 27 -12.52 5.64 17.87
CA THR A 27 -12.59 5.32 16.43
C THR A 27 -13.00 3.87 16.16
N GLU A 28 -13.84 3.67 15.15
CA GLU A 28 -14.15 2.36 14.61
C GLU A 28 -13.86 2.31 13.11
N PHE A 29 -12.98 1.41 12.71
CA PHE A 29 -12.63 1.23 11.31
C PHE A 29 -12.18 -0.20 10.97
N THR A 30 -12.18 -0.54 9.69
CA THR A 30 -11.68 -1.80 9.17
C THR A 30 -10.71 -1.54 8.01
N VAL A 31 -9.49 -2.06 8.12
CA VAL A 31 -8.54 -2.04 7.01
C VAL A 31 -8.95 -3.09 5.98
N LEU A 32 -9.22 -2.65 4.75
CA LEU A 32 -9.66 -3.53 3.66
C LEU A 32 -8.52 -3.97 2.74
N SER A 33 -7.52 -3.11 2.52
CA SER A 33 -6.36 -3.46 1.70
C SER A 33 -5.19 -2.51 1.93
N VAL A 34 -4.01 -2.94 1.49
CA VAL A 34 -2.85 -2.08 1.27
C VAL A 34 -2.42 -2.21 -0.18
N GLU A 35 -2.43 -1.11 -0.92
CA GLU A 35 -1.94 -1.06 -2.29
C GLU A 35 -0.47 -0.62 -2.30
N ILE A 36 0.36 -1.37 -3.02
CA ILE A 36 1.77 -1.05 -3.23
C ILE A 36 1.90 -0.34 -4.57
N TRP A 37 2.22 0.95 -4.54
CA TRP A 37 2.48 1.78 -5.72
C TRP A 37 3.98 2.00 -5.88
N SER A 38 4.43 2.38 -7.07
CA SER A 38 5.85 2.66 -7.29
C SER A 38 6.40 3.84 -6.48
N THR A 39 5.53 4.79 -6.09
CA THR A 39 5.90 5.99 -5.34
C THR A 39 5.51 5.95 -3.86
N GLY A 40 4.69 4.99 -3.43
CA GLY A 40 4.15 4.97 -2.08
C GLY A 40 3.25 3.77 -1.80
N LEU A 41 2.52 3.86 -0.70
CA LEU A 41 1.57 2.86 -0.24
C LEU A 41 0.21 3.52 -0.02
N VAL A 42 -0.88 2.83 -0.31
CA VAL A 42 -2.23 3.32 -0.01
C VAL A 42 -2.91 2.33 0.92
N VAL A 43 -3.28 2.77 2.11
CA VAL A 43 -4.10 1.99 3.02
C VAL A 43 -5.56 2.34 2.76
N ASN A 44 -6.37 1.32 2.50
CA ASN A 44 -7.75 1.48 2.15
C ASN A 44 -8.67 1.03 3.29
N ILE A 45 -9.42 1.97 3.85
CA ILE A 45 -10.09 1.83 5.15
C ILE A 45 -11.60 2.02 4.99
N GLN A 46 -12.36 1.22 5.72
CA GLN A 46 -13.80 1.35 5.88
C GLN A 46 -14.08 1.88 7.29
N LEU A 47 -14.73 3.04 7.38
CA LEU A 47 -15.22 3.61 8.64
C LEU A 47 -16.56 2.97 9.01
N ALA A 48 -16.93 3.05 10.29
CA ALA A 48 -18.23 2.55 10.76
C ALA A 48 -19.42 3.25 10.10
N SER A 49 -19.30 4.56 9.85
CA SER A 49 -20.35 5.37 9.24
C SER A 49 -19.77 6.56 8.45
N ASP A 50 -20.62 7.28 7.72
CA ASP A 50 -20.24 8.50 7.01
C ASP A 50 -20.05 9.63 8.03
N GLY A 51 -18.88 10.30 7.99
CA GLY A 51 -18.56 11.40 8.90
C GLY A 51 -17.88 10.98 10.21
N GLU A 52 -17.53 9.71 10.36
CA GLU A 52 -16.63 9.25 11.43
C GLU A 52 -15.28 9.99 11.38
N PRO A 53 -14.60 10.13 12.53
CA PRO A 53 -13.26 10.67 12.57
C PRO A 53 -12.30 9.90 11.65
N GLU A 54 -11.35 10.62 11.07
CA GLU A 54 -10.28 9.99 10.33
C GLU A 54 -9.43 9.12 11.26
N PRO A 55 -9.18 7.84 10.93
CA PRO A 55 -8.43 6.95 11.80
C PRO A 55 -6.95 7.31 11.76
N GLU A 56 -6.34 7.54 12.92
CA GLU A 56 -4.90 7.69 13.02
C GLU A 56 -4.25 6.30 13.03
N ILE A 57 -3.40 6.03 12.03
CA ILE A 57 -2.71 4.74 11.90
C ILE A 57 -1.21 4.92 11.70
N ILE A 58 -0.47 3.90 12.11
CA ILE A 58 0.94 3.72 11.80
C ILE A 58 1.06 2.54 10.84
N LEU A 59 1.70 2.76 9.70
CA LEU A 59 2.10 1.70 8.78
C LEU A 59 3.57 1.36 9.04
N GLN A 60 3.85 0.11 9.37
CA GLN A 60 5.18 -0.36 9.77
C GLN A 60 5.55 -1.66 9.04
N ASP A 61 6.79 -1.80 8.57
CA ASP A 61 7.26 -3.08 8.03
C ASP A 61 7.86 -4.01 9.10
N HIS A 62 8.21 -5.23 8.70
CA HIS A 62 8.83 -6.22 9.59
C HIS A 62 10.21 -5.84 10.14
N PHE A 63 10.88 -4.82 9.59
CA PHE A 63 12.12 -4.29 10.16
C PHE A 63 11.86 -3.24 11.24
N GLY A 64 10.60 -2.84 11.43
CA GLY A 64 10.22 -1.76 12.34
C GLY A 64 10.22 -0.38 11.67
N THR A 65 10.44 -0.29 10.36
CA THR A 65 10.42 0.99 9.64
C THR A 65 9.00 1.51 9.58
N GLU A 66 8.77 2.73 10.06
CA GLU A 66 7.49 3.42 9.97
C GLU A 66 7.44 4.28 8.72
N TYR A 67 6.35 4.18 7.97
CA TYR A 67 6.13 4.97 6.76
C TYR A 67 5.45 6.29 7.13
N SER A 68 5.80 7.36 6.43
CA SER A 68 5.26 8.70 6.71
C SER A 68 3.95 8.90 5.98
N LEU A 69 2.89 9.27 6.71
CA LEU A 69 1.62 9.71 6.14
C LEU A 69 1.86 10.98 5.33
N CYS A 70 1.43 10.97 4.06
CA CYS A 70 1.62 12.06 3.12
C CYS A 70 0.30 12.78 2.79
N GLU A 71 -0.74 12.01 2.50
CA GLU A 71 -2.07 12.55 2.20
C GLU A 71 -3.13 11.58 2.71
N SER A 72 -4.30 12.11 3.04
CA SER A 72 -5.47 11.32 3.42
C SER A 72 -6.74 11.97 2.88
N ALA A 73 -7.73 11.16 2.55
CA ALA A 73 -9.07 11.66 2.29
C ALA A 73 -10.16 10.65 2.59
N THR A 74 -11.30 11.21 2.97
CA THR A 74 -12.53 10.48 3.25
C THR A 74 -13.59 10.79 2.19
N LEU A 75 -14.22 9.74 1.65
CA LEU A 75 -15.33 9.79 0.70
C LEU A 75 -16.45 8.86 1.21
N GLY A 76 -17.51 9.46 1.77
CA GLY A 76 -18.51 8.71 2.53
C GLY A 76 -17.84 8.02 3.72
N SER A 77 -18.03 6.71 3.84
CA SER A 77 -17.41 5.86 4.85
C SER A 77 -16.11 5.20 4.38
N ARG A 78 -15.56 5.62 3.23
CA ARG A 78 -14.27 5.16 2.72
C ARG A 78 -13.18 6.16 3.07
N ASN A 79 -12.09 5.72 3.68
CA ASN A 79 -10.91 6.53 3.90
C ASN A 79 -9.69 5.93 3.18
N LEU A 80 -8.92 6.79 2.51
CA LEU A 80 -7.70 6.42 1.81
C LEU A 80 -6.54 7.21 2.42
N GLN A 81 -5.50 6.51 2.85
CA GLN A 81 -4.29 7.13 3.41
C GLN A 81 -3.07 6.74 2.58
N VAL A 82 -2.34 7.74 2.11
CA VAL A 82 -1.15 7.60 1.28
C VAL A 82 0.09 7.75 2.14
N PHE A 83 0.96 6.75 2.10
CA PHE A 83 2.22 6.71 2.82
C PHE A 83 3.41 6.71 1.86
N THR A 84 4.51 7.29 2.30
CA THR A 84 5.78 7.33 1.56
C THR A 84 6.97 6.96 2.44
N PRO A 85 8.06 6.42 1.87
CA PRO A 85 8.21 5.98 0.47
C PRO A 85 7.42 4.69 0.17
N SER A 86 7.58 4.12 -1.03
CA SER A 86 7.10 2.75 -1.29
C SER A 86 7.90 1.71 -0.48
N VAL A 87 7.43 0.45 -0.46
CA VAL A 87 8.13 -0.65 0.23
C VAL A 87 9.53 -0.88 -0.34
N PRO A 88 10.56 -0.99 0.52
CA PRO A 88 11.90 -1.31 0.08
C PRO A 88 12.02 -2.79 -0.34
N PRO A 89 12.99 -3.13 -1.22
CA PRO A 89 13.29 -4.51 -1.57
C PRO A 89 13.54 -5.37 -0.34
N GLY A 90 12.99 -6.59 -0.36
CA GLY A 90 13.12 -7.54 0.76
C GLY A 90 12.08 -7.39 1.87
N THR A 91 11.18 -6.41 1.81
CA THR A 91 10.04 -6.32 2.75
C THR A 91 9.16 -7.57 2.67
N ARG A 92 8.93 -8.22 3.83
CA ARG A 92 8.17 -9.47 3.95
C ARG A 92 6.78 -9.29 4.51
N SER A 93 6.58 -8.26 5.33
CA SER A 93 5.27 -7.92 5.84
C SER A 93 5.12 -6.43 6.11
N LEU A 94 3.88 -5.98 6.03
CA LEU A 94 3.43 -4.67 6.49
C LEU A 94 2.39 -4.86 7.59
N THR A 95 2.49 -4.07 8.64
CA THR A 95 1.56 -4.07 9.76
C THR A 95 0.92 -2.70 9.85
N VAL A 96 -0.40 -2.66 9.84
CA VAL A 96 -1.17 -1.48 10.20
C VAL A 96 -1.44 -1.54 11.70
N ARG A 97 -1.10 -0.47 12.39
CA ARG A 97 -1.33 -0.28 13.82
C ARG A 97 -2.23 0.93 14.02
N SER A 98 -3.09 0.89 15.02
CA SER A 98 -3.83 2.08 15.44
C SER A 98 -2.92 3.01 16.25
N ALA A 99 -3.09 4.32 16.08
CA ALA A 99 -2.41 5.37 16.83
C ALA A 99 -3.38 6.21 17.68
N ASP A 100 -4.66 5.84 17.74
CA ASP A 100 -5.74 6.54 18.45
C ASP A 100 -5.61 6.53 19.99
N ASP A 101 -4.93 5.53 20.55
CA ASP A 101 -4.69 5.37 21.98
C ASP A 101 -3.22 5.65 22.35
N ALA A 102 -2.97 5.94 23.63
CA ALA A 102 -1.62 6.07 24.20
C ALA A 102 -0.69 4.84 23.97
N HIS A 103 -1.25 3.71 23.53
CA HIS A 103 -0.52 2.48 23.24
C HIS A 103 -0.89 1.95 21.86
N PRO A 104 -0.05 2.16 20.82
CA PRO A 104 -0.34 1.71 19.47
C PRO A 104 -0.50 0.19 19.36
N ARG A 105 -1.67 -0.27 18.92
CA ARG A 105 -2.02 -1.70 18.83
C ARG A 105 -1.98 -2.20 17.39
N PRO A 106 -1.48 -3.42 17.12
CA PRO A 106 -1.57 -4.02 15.79
C PRO A 106 -3.03 -4.27 15.42
N VAL A 107 -3.44 -3.79 14.26
CA VAL A 107 -4.79 -4.00 13.69
C VAL A 107 -4.76 -5.18 12.73
N VAL A 108 -3.79 -5.19 11.81
CA VAL A 108 -3.63 -6.26 10.83
C VAL A 108 -2.21 -6.30 10.26
N THR A 109 -1.74 -7.50 9.93
CA THR A 109 -0.48 -7.73 9.24
C THR A 109 -0.73 -8.41 7.90
N PHE A 110 -0.10 -7.87 6.86
CA PHE A 110 -0.12 -8.34 5.48
C PHE A 110 1.20 -9.02 5.14
N ALA A 111 1.14 -10.17 4.50
CA ALA A 111 2.30 -10.74 3.83
C ALA A 111 2.57 -9.95 2.54
N VAL A 112 3.82 -9.53 2.34
CA VAL A 112 4.27 -8.85 1.11
C VAL A 112 4.91 -9.90 0.19
N PRO A 113 4.33 -10.17 -0.99
CA PRO A 113 4.93 -11.09 -1.95
C PRO A 113 6.26 -10.53 -2.47
N LEU A 114 7.26 -11.40 -2.60
CA LEU A 114 8.59 -11.02 -3.13
C LEU A 114 8.51 -10.35 -4.53
N MET A 115 7.49 -10.65 -5.32
CA MET A 115 7.28 -10.07 -6.65
C MET A 115 6.64 -8.67 -6.62
N ALA A 116 6.04 -8.24 -5.51
CA ALA A 116 5.40 -6.93 -5.39
C ALA A 116 6.43 -5.80 -5.30
N VAL A 117 7.69 -6.14 -5.00
CA VAL A 117 8.82 -5.22 -4.95
C VAL A 117 9.79 -5.62 -6.05
N ARG A 118 9.48 -5.21 -7.28
CA ARG A 118 10.49 -5.24 -8.34
C ARG A 118 11.56 -4.20 -7.96
N ASP A 119 12.82 -4.62 -7.92
CA ASP A 119 13.92 -3.67 -8.04
C ASP A 119 13.60 -2.81 -9.26
N SER A 120 13.72 -1.49 -9.10
CA SER A 120 13.63 -0.56 -10.20
C SER A 120 14.73 -0.94 -11.19
N LEU A 121 14.42 -1.83 -12.14
CA LEU A 121 15.15 -1.80 -13.39
C LEU A 121 14.94 -0.38 -13.91
N PRO A 122 16.02 0.37 -14.20
CA PRO A 122 15.86 1.68 -14.82
C PRO A 122 14.94 1.46 -16.00
N GLU A 123 13.89 2.29 -16.10
CA GLU A 123 13.00 2.29 -17.26
C GLU A 123 13.90 2.27 -18.49
N ALA A 124 13.92 1.13 -19.17
CA ALA A 124 14.68 1.00 -20.38
C ALA A 124 14.08 2.05 -21.31
N ASN A 125 14.85 3.10 -21.58
CA ASN A 125 14.55 4.01 -22.67
C ASN A 125 14.15 3.15 -23.86
N ASP A 126 13.00 3.47 -24.44
CA ASP A 126 12.42 2.87 -25.63
C ASP A 126 13.32 3.16 -26.85
N ASP A 127 14.54 2.60 -26.84
CA ASP A 127 15.48 2.60 -27.95
C ASP A 127 15.50 1.19 -28.53
N GLY A 128 14.51 0.95 -29.39
CA GLY A 128 14.60 -0.01 -30.48
C GLY A 128 14.34 -1.46 -30.08
N TYR A 129 13.11 -1.92 -30.32
CA TYR A 129 12.86 -3.32 -30.65
C TYR A 129 13.82 -3.74 -31.78
N ARG A 130 14.91 -4.44 -31.42
CA ARG A 130 15.73 -5.17 -32.40
C ARG A 130 15.02 -6.49 -32.65
N GLU A 131 14.37 -6.60 -33.80
CA GLU A 131 13.71 -7.84 -34.22
C GLU A 131 14.68 -9.03 -34.09
N PRO A 132 14.24 -10.16 -33.49
CA PRO A 132 15.09 -11.33 -33.41
C PRO A 132 15.41 -11.83 -34.82
N PRO A 133 16.66 -12.22 -35.13
CA PRO A 133 17.03 -12.67 -36.46
C PRO A 133 16.23 -13.94 -36.81
N GLU A 134 15.48 -13.89 -37.92
CA GLU A 134 14.73 -15.04 -38.40
C GLU A 134 15.65 -16.24 -38.63
N LEU A 135 15.32 -17.38 -38.01
CA LEU A 135 15.98 -18.66 -38.29
C LEU A 135 15.70 -19.06 -39.75
N ARG A 136 16.68 -18.84 -40.62
CA ARG A 136 16.68 -19.42 -41.97
C ARG A 136 16.72 -20.94 -41.85
N ARG A 137 15.72 -21.59 -42.43
CA ARG A 137 15.68 -23.05 -42.54
C ARG A 137 16.69 -23.49 -43.62
N PRO A 138 17.46 -24.57 -43.40
CA PRO A 138 18.40 -25.09 -44.39
C PRO A 138 17.64 -25.67 -45.61
N ALA A 139 18.29 -25.56 -46.77
CA ALA A 139 17.81 -25.97 -48.08
C ALA A 139 17.82 -27.50 -48.29
#